data_AF-A0A089WNL0-F1
#
_entry.id   AF-A0A089WNL0-F1
#
_cell.length_a   1.000
_cell.length_b   1.000
_cell.length_c   1.000
_cell.angle_alpha   90.00
_cell.angle_beta   90.00
_cell.angle_gamma   90.00
#
_symmetry.space_group_name_H-M   'P 1'
#
loop_
_entity.id
_entity.type
_entity.pdbx_description
1 polymer ?
#
loop_
_entity_poly.entity_id
_entity_poly.type
_entity_poly.pdbx_seq_one_letter_code
_entity_poly.pdbx_strand_id
1 'polypeptide(L)'
;MRALTYHGATDVRVDTVPDPILEAPDDIILRVTATAICGSDLHLYHGKIPQTESGDIFGHEFMGVVEEVGSEVSAVSGVYAGFIHGFLFGDAFDKGLTFKMGQTHVQRFLPERLEHIEAGRLQPELIITHRLALEEAPLGYQLFDKKQDDCRKVILVTGAAAGTLGADHEYA
;
A
#
# COMPACT_ATOMS: atom_id res chain seq x y z
N MET A 1 -23.87 4.12 6.44
CA MET A 1 -23.58 3.77 5.03
C MET A 1 -24.32 2.50 4.61
N ARG A 2 -24.36 2.18 3.31
CA ARG A 2 -24.82 0.86 2.81
C ARG A 2 -23.64 -0.11 2.80
N ALA A 3 -23.82 -1.35 3.25
CA ALA A 3 -22.77 -2.37 3.29
C ALA A 3 -23.32 -3.76 2.95
N LEU A 4 -22.50 -4.62 2.35
CA LEU A 4 -22.82 -6.05 2.18
C LEU A 4 -22.54 -6.77 3.50
N THR A 5 -23.58 -7.31 4.12
CA THR A 5 -23.54 -7.94 5.44
C THR A 5 -23.89 -9.41 5.36
N TYR A 6 -23.29 -10.21 6.25
CA TYR A 6 -23.61 -11.62 6.43
C TYR A 6 -24.87 -11.79 7.29
N HIS A 7 -25.76 -12.70 6.89
CA HIS A 7 -26.97 -13.09 7.65
C HIS A 7 -27.05 -14.58 7.95
N GLY A 8 -26.13 -15.36 7.38
CA GLY A 8 -26.08 -16.81 7.52
C GLY A 8 -25.44 -17.47 6.32
N ALA A 9 -25.24 -18.79 6.40
CA ALA A 9 -24.66 -19.54 5.29
C ALA A 9 -25.53 -19.35 4.04
N THR A 10 -24.91 -18.85 2.99
CA THR A 10 -25.52 -18.48 1.70
C THR A 10 -26.56 -17.36 1.74
N ASP A 11 -26.57 -16.53 2.79
CA ASP A 11 -27.44 -15.36 2.93
C ASP A 11 -26.59 -14.11 3.23
N VAL A 12 -26.42 -13.26 2.22
CA VAL A 12 -25.81 -11.93 2.36
C VAL A 12 -26.77 -10.89 1.81
N ARG A 13 -26.79 -9.71 2.44
CA ARG A 13 -27.74 -8.65 2.12
C ARG A 13 -27.05 -7.30 2.11
N VAL A 14 -27.67 -6.32 1.46
CA VAL A 14 -27.19 -4.94 1.53
C VAL A 14 -28.02 -4.22 2.58
N ASP A 15 -27.44 -4.01 3.75
CA ASP A 15 -28.07 -3.30 4.85
C ASP A 15 -27.59 -1.85 4.93
N THR A 16 -28.32 -1.06 5.72
CA THR A 16 -27.84 0.25 6.17
C THR A 16 -27.26 0.10 7.57
N VAL A 17 -25.97 0.38 7.71
CA VAL A 17 -25.20 0.34 8.96
C VAL A 17 -24.73 1.75 9.32
N PRO A 18 -24.30 2.02 10.57
CA PRO A 18 -23.65 3.29 10.90
C PRO A 18 -22.47 3.61 9.97
N ASP A 19 -22.20 4.89 9.75
CA ASP A 19 -20.95 5.29 9.08
C ASP A 19 -19.76 5.01 10.02
N PRO A 20 -18.61 4.56 9.50
CA PRO A 20 -17.42 4.39 10.31
C PRO A 20 -16.96 5.74 10.87
N ILE A 21 -16.32 5.69 12.03
CA ILE A 21 -15.66 6.84 12.67
C ILE A 21 -14.20 6.49 12.90
N LEU A 22 -13.32 7.49 13.00
CA LEU A 22 -11.94 7.27 13.41
C LEU A 22 -11.90 6.78 14.86
N GLU A 23 -11.24 5.66 15.12
CA GLU A 23 -11.10 5.10 16.47
C GLU A 23 -9.72 5.41 17.07
N ALA A 24 -8.70 5.51 16.21
CA ALA A 24 -7.32 5.80 16.58
C ALA A 24 -6.73 7.01 15.83
N PRO A 25 -5.70 7.68 16.38
CA PRO A 25 -5.07 8.84 15.75
C PRO A 25 -4.39 8.54 14.39
N ASP A 26 -4.12 7.28 14.08
CA ASP A 26 -3.50 6.82 12.83
C ASP A 26 -4.49 6.21 11.82
N ASP A 27 -5.79 6.22 12.13
CA ASP A 27 -6.83 5.70 11.24
C ASP A 27 -7.07 6.59 10.00
N ILE A 28 -7.66 5.98 8.97
CA ILE A 28 -8.24 6.68 7.82
C ILE A 28 -9.63 6.13 7.50
N ILE A 29 -10.53 7.00 7.07
CA ILE A 29 -11.83 6.61 6.49
C ILE A 29 -11.76 6.80 4.98
N LEU A 30 -12.10 5.73 4.26
CA LEU A 30 -12.19 5.73 2.81
C LEU A 30 -13.65 5.64 2.37
N ARG A 31 -14.07 6.53 1.47
CA ARG A 31 -15.26 6.28 0.66
C ARG A 31 -14.90 5.34 -0.48
N VAL A 32 -15.34 4.10 -0.35
CA VAL A 32 -15.15 3.05 -1.37
C VAL A 32 -15.85 3.46 -2.66
N THR A 33 -15.10 3.53 -3.76
CA THR A 33 -15.61 3.85 -5.10
C THR A 33 -15.81 2.60 -5.96
N ALA A 34 -15.01 1.56 -5.70
CA ALA A 34 -15.12 0.26 -6.34
C ALA A 34 -14.65 -0.83 -5.38
N THR A 35 -15.28 -2.00 -5.45
CA THR A 35 -14.89 -3.19 -4.69
C THR A 35 -15.10 -4.44 -5.56
N ALA A 36 -14.39 -5.52 -5.25
CA ALA A 36 -14.53 -6.80 -5.93
C ALA A 36 -15.04 -7.89 -4.97
N ILE A 37 -15.39 -9.05 -5.55
CA ILE A 37 -15.67 -10.29 -4.82
C ILE A 37 -14.50 -11.23 -5.08
N CYS A 38 -13.88 -11.68 -4.00
CA CYS A 38 -12.75 -12.60 -4.06
C CYS A 38 -13.23 -14.05 -4.00
N GLY A 39 -12.41 -14.98 -4.49
CA GLY A 39 -12.65 -16.42 -4.28
C GLY A 39 -12.68 -16.80 -2.78
N SER A 40 -11.92 -16.09 -1.95
CA SER A 40 -11.87 -16.31 -0.49
C SER A 40 -13.17 -15.92 0.22
N ASP A 41 -13.93 -14.95 -0.30
CA ASP A 41 -15.23 -14.55 0.26
C ASP A 41 -16.22 -15.73 0.28
N LEU A 42 -16.06 -16.70 -0.64
CA LEU A 42 -16.87 -17.90 -0.68
C LEU A 42 -16.68 -18.79 0.55
N HIS A 43 -15.54 -18.71 1.25
CA HIS A 43 -15.38 -19.44 2.50
C HIS A 43 -16.29 -18.86 3.60
N LEU A 44 -16.41 -17.54 3.68
CA LEU A 44 -17.32 -16.86 4.60
C LEU A 44 -18.78 -17.06 4.19
N TYR A 45 -19.09 -16.85 2.90
CA TYR A 45 -20.44 -17.03 2.35
C TYR A 45 -21.00 -18.43 2.62
N HIS A 46 -20.19 -19.49 2.51
CA HIS A 46 -20.63 -20.86 2.81
C HIS A 46 -20.59 -21.22 4.30
N GLY A 47 -20.34 -20.25 5.20
CA GLY A 47 -20.29 -20.48 6.65
C GLY A 47 -19.14 -21.39 7.10
N LYS A 48 -18.03 -21.42 6.34
CA LYS A 48 -16.86 -22.27 6.68
C LYS A 48 -15.89 -21.61 7.65
N ILE A 49 -16.08 -20.32 7.94
CA ILE A 49 -15.27 -19.55 8.89
C ILE A 49 -16.07 -19.43 10.19
N PRO A 50 -15.69 -20.16 11.26
CA PRO A 50 -16.50 -20.25 12.49
C PRO A 50 -16.75 -18.92 13.20
N GLN A 51 -15.90 -17.91 12.98
CA GLN A 51 -15.99 -16.60 13.60
C GLN A 51 -16.87 -15.60 12.83
N THR A 52 -17.46 -15.98 11.69
CA THR A 52 -18.32 -15.06 10.94
C THR A 52 -19.69 -14.99 11.61
N GLU A 53 -20.07 -13.80 12.06
CA GLU A 53 -21.31 -13.53 12.75
C GLU A 53 -22.29 -12.75 11.86
N SER A 54 -23.59 -12.90 12.16
CA SER A 54 -24.61 -12.12 11.47
C SER A 54 -24.40 -10.62 11.73
N GLY A 55 -24.37 -9.83 10.67
CA GLY A 55 -24.03 -8.40 10.68
C GLY A 55 -22.61 -8.08 10.20
N ASP A 56 -21.72 -9.07 10.11
CA ASP A 56 -20.35 -8.85 9.62
C ASP A 56 -20.34 -8.30 8.20
N ILE A 57 -19.53 -7.27 7.96
CA ILE A 57 -19.38 -6.64 6.65
C ILE A 57 -18.35 -7.44 5.84
N PHE A 58 -18.72 -7.80 4.61
CA PHE A 58 -17.88 -8.56 3.69
C PHE A 58 -17.05 -7.65 2.76
N GLY A 59 -15.96 -8.22 2.23
CA GLY A 59 -15.13 -7.61 1.21
C GLY A 59 -13.79 -7.12 1.76
N HIS A 60 -12.74 -7.36 0.99
CA HIS A 60 -11.36 -6.99 1.32
C HIS A 60 -10.55 -6.54 0.09
N GLU A 61 -11.25 -6.24 -1.01
CA GLU A 61 -10.66 -5.85 -2.30
C GLU A 61 -11.32 -4.55 -2.76
N PHE A 62 -10.74 -3.39 -2.45
CA PHE A 62 -11.37 -2.10 -2.74
C PHE A 62 -10.41 -1.03 -3.25
N MET A 63 -11.01 -0.05 -3.94
CA MET A 63 -10.44 1.26 -4.25
C MET A 63 -11.36 2.33 -3.69
N GLY A 64 -10.80 3.44 -3.20
CA GLY A 64 -11.59 4.53 -2.62
C GLY A 64 -10.87 5.86 -2.58
N VAL A 65 -11.59 6.87 -2.12
CA VAL A 65 -11.09 8.23 -1.86
C VAL A 65 -11.02 8.43 -0.36
N VAL A 66 -9.92 9.02 0.12
CA VAL A 66 -9.78 9.41 1.54
C VAL A 66 -10.78 10.52 1.87
N GLU A 67 -11.65 10.28 2.83
CA GLU A 67 -12.66 11.24 3.32
C GLU A 67 -12.23 11.87 4.65
N GLU A 68 -11.62 11.08 5.55
CA GLU A 68 -11.18 11.52 6.87
C GLU A 68 -9.86 10.83 7.26
N VAL A 69 -9.03 11.53 8.04
CA VAL A 69 -7.75 11.02 8.53
C VAL A 69 -7.56 11.41 9.99
N GLY A 70 -6.97 10.52 10.77
CA GLY A 70 -6.57 10.79 12.14
C GLY A 70 -5.43 11.81 12.26
N SER A 71 -5.27 12.38 13.45
CA SER A 71 -4.34 13.48 13.71
C SER A 71 -2.85 13.12 13.55
N GLU A 72 -2.49 11.84 13.60
CA GLU A 72 -1.11 11.37 13.40
C GLU A 72 -0.82 10.99 11.94
N VAL A 73 -1.84 11.01 11.07
CA VAL A 73 -1.70 10.78 9.64
C VAL A 73 -1.15 12.03 8.96
N SER A 74 0.18 12.08 8.81
CA SER A 74 0.89 13.25 8.24
C SER A 74 1.14 13.17 6.72
N ALA A 75 1.00 12.00 6.11
CA ALA A 75 1.16 11.82 4.67
C ALA A 75 0.47 10.54 4.17
N VAL A 76 -0.12 10.63 2.98
CA VAL A 76 -0.57 9.46 2.20
C VAL A 76 0.25 9.46 0.90
N SER A 77 1.16 8.49 0.75
CA SER A 77 2.05 8.40 -0.41
C SER A 77 1.58 7.31 -1.37
N GLY A 78 1.44 7.67 -2.65
CA GLY A 78 1.07 6.73 -3.72
C GLY A 78 1.41 7.28 -5.11
N VAL A 79 1.55 6.37 -6.08
CA VAL A 79 1.66 6.72 -7.51
C VAL A 79 0.28 6.53 -8.12
N TYR A 80 -0.30 7.59 -8.66
CA TYR A 80 -1.60 7.52 -9.32
C TYR A 80 -1.43 7.04 -10.77
N ALA A 81 -1.86 5.81 -11.05
CA ALA A 81 -1.93 5.26 -12.40
C ALA A 81 -3.36 5.42 -12.95
N GLY A 82 -3.72 6.63 -13.38
CA GLY A 82 -5.04 6.91 -13.98
C GLY A 82 -5.52 8.35 -13.76
N PHE A 83 -6.71 8.65 -14.28
CA PHE A 83 -7.35 9.95 -14.05
C PHE A 83 -7.98 10.02 -12.67
N ILE A 84 -7.63 11.04 -11.89
CA ILE A 84 -8.26 11.34 -10.60
C ILE A 84 -9.45 12.27 -10.86
N HIS A 85 -10.56 11.73 -11.34
CA HIS A 85 -11.82 12.49 -11.39
C HIS A 85 -12.61 12.20 -10.11
N GLY A 86 -12.78 13.21 -9.26
CA GLY A 86 -13.55 13.06 -8.00
C GLY A 86 -12.92 13.66 -6.75
N PHE A 87 -11.90 14.51 -6.90
CA PHE A 87 -11.32 15.22 -5.76
C PHE A 87 -12.27 16.31 -5.28
N LEU A 88 -12.71 16.25 -4.02
CA LEU A 88 -13.68 17.16 -3.42
C LEU A 88 -13.01 18.51 -3.04
N PHE A 89 -12.68 19.32 -4.05
CA PHE A 89 -12.01 20.61 -3.85
C PHE A 89 -12.83 21.62 -3.03
N GLY A 90 -14.17 21.53 -3.06
CA GLY A 90 -15.04 22.38 -2.24
C GLY A 90 -14.84 22.11 -0.74
N ASP A 91 -14.94 20.85 -0.33
CA ASP A 91 -14.78 20.43 1.07
C ASP A 91 -13.39 20.75 1.59
N ALA A 92 -12.38 20.60 0.74
CA ALA A 92 -11.03 20.95 1.11
C ALA A 92 -10.81 22.47 1.26
N PHE A 93 -11.50 23.28 0.47
CA PHE A 93 -11.52 24.73 0.61
C PHE A 93 -12.23 25.14 1.92
N ASP A 94 -13.40 24.57 2.21
CA ASP A 94 -14.17 24.86 3.43
C ASP A 94 -13.42 24.45 4.71
N LYS A 95 -12.66 23.37 4.66
CA LYS A 95 -11.80 22.91 5.77
C LYS A 95 -10.44 23.63 5.83
N GLY A 96 -10.14 24.54 4.90
CA GLY A 96 -8.88 25.29 4.88
C GLY A 96 -7.63 24.41 4.67
N LEU A 97 -7.77 23.29 3.93
CA LEU A 97 -6.67 22.36 3.71
C LEU A 97 -5.63 22.92 2.74
N THR A 98 -4.35 22.65 3.02
CA THR A 98 -3.25 22.98 2.13
C THR A 98 -2.82 21.75 1.34
N PHE A 99 -2.91 21.84 0.01
CA PHE A 99 -2.41 20.80 -0.88
C PHE A 99 -0.98 21.07 -1.31
N LYS A 100 -0.12 20.07 -1.09
CA LYS A 100 1.22 20.03 -1.68
C LYS A 100 1.32 18.80 -2.57
N MET A 101 1.32 19.04 -3.87
CA MET A 101 1.33 17.99 -4.89
C MET A 101 2.59 18.13 -5.74
N GLY A 102 3.06 17.02 -6.29
CA GLY A 102 4.21 16.98 -7.18
C GLY A 102 5.02 15.71 -7.01
N GLN A 103 5.85 15.41 -8.00
CA GLN A 103 6.88 14.39 -7.85
C GLN A 103 7.98 14.89 -6.91
N THR A 104 8.70 13.97 -6.27
CA THR A 104 9.86 14.30 -5.45
C THR A 104 10.86 15.14 -6.23
N HIS A 105 11.19 16.33 -5.73
CA HIS A 105 12.18 17.20 -6.36
C HIS A 105 13.60 16.72 -6.06
N VAL A 106 13.99 15.60 -6.68
CA VAL A 106 15.24 14.87 -6.35
C VAL A 106 16.44 15.81 -6.31
N GLN A 107 16.67 16.63 -7.34
CA GLN A 107 17.84 17.52 -7.42
C GLN A 107 17.93 18.56 -6.28
N ARG A 108 16.79 18.95 -5.69
CA ARG A 108 16.76 19.92 -4.60
C ARG A 108 17.18 19.28 -3.29
N PHE A 109 16.76 18.05 -3.05
CA PHE A 109 17.00 17.34 -1.79
C PHE A 109 18.28 16.50 -1.84
N LEU A 110 18.74 16.11 -3.03
CA LEU A 110 19.87 15.20 -3.19
C LEU A 110 21.13 15.65 -2.41
N PRO A 111 21.57 16.92 -2.43
CA PRO A 111 22.78 17.31 -1.70
C PRO A 111 22.68 17.05 -0.18
N GLU A 112 21.56 17.45 0.43
CA GLU A 112 21.30 17.22 1.86
C GLU A 112 21.23 15.71 2.16
N ARG A 113 20.54 14.93 1.32
CA ARG A 113 20.40 13.49 1.53
C ARG A 113 21.74 12.76 1.41
N LEU A 114 22.59 13.16 0.48
CA LEU A 114 23.94 12.62 0.36
C LEU A 114 24.77 12.94 1.60
N GLU A 115 24.69 14.16 2.14
CA GLU A 115 25.38 14.50 3.39
C GLU A 115 24.94 13.60 4.56
N HIS A 116 23.63 13.32 4.67
CA HIS A 116 23.14 12.36 5.68
C HIS A 116 23.67 10.95 5.48
N ILE A 117 23.81 10.49 4.23
CA ILE A 117 24.35 9.16 3.92
C ILE A 117 25.85 9.12 4.25
N GLU A 118 26.62 10.10 3.78
CA GLU A 118 28.07 10.19 4.02
C GLU A 118 28.40 10.31 5.51
N ALA A 119 27.57 11.01 6.29
CA ALA A 119 27.72 11.12 7.74
C ALA A 119 27.17 9.91 8.51
N GLY A 120 26.69 8.86 7.84
CA GLY A 120 26.12 7.66 8.47
C GLY A 120 24.79 7.88 9.19
N ARG A 121 24.16 9.04 9.01
CA ARG A 121 22.84 9.37 9.59
C ARG A 121 21.68 8.71 8.83
N LEU A 122 21.93 8.24 7.61
CA LEU A 122 20.97 7.52 6.78
C LEU A 122 21.67 6.35 6.08
N GLN A 123 21.11 5.14 6.24
CA GLN A 123 21.64 3.89 5.66
C GLN A 123 20.63 3.27 4.68
N PRO A 124 20.55 3.78 3.43
CA PRO A 124 19.58 3.31 2.44
C PRO A 124 19.81 1.84 2.04
N GLU A 125 20.97 1.28 2.27
CA GLU A 125 21.32 -0.10 1.94
C GLU A 125 20.54 -1.14 2.74
N LEU A 126 19.98 -0.79 3.90
CA LEU A 126 19.23 -1.70 4.78
C LEU A 126 18.00 -2.33 4.13
N ILE A 127 17.45 -1.69 3.09
CA ILE A 127 16.29 -2.23 2.36
C ILE A 127 16.71 -3.19 1.24
N ILE A 128 17.99 -3.21 0.84
CA ILE A 128 18.52 -4.08 -0.21
C ILE A 128 18.46 -5.52 0.30
N THR A 129 17.74 -6.38 -0.41
CA THR A 129 17.69 -7.82 -0.10
C THR A 129 18.35 -8.67 -1.17
N HIS A 130 18.48 -8.17 -2.39
CA HIS A 130 19.07 -8.92 -3.49
C HIS A 130 20.06 -8.05 -4.25
N ARG A 131 21.24 -8.62 -4.50
CA ARG A 131 22.20 -8.11 -5.47
C ARG A 131 22.32 -9.15 -6.57
N LEU A 132 22.01 -8.78 -7.81
CA LEU A 132 22.01 -9.67 -8.96
C LEU A 132 22.93 -9.12 -10.05
N ALA A 133 23.47 -9.98 -10.90
CA ALA A 133 24.14 -9.52 -12.12
C ALA A 133 23.12 -8.83 -13.04
N LEU A 134 23.60 -7.98 -13.94
CA LEU A 134 22.71 -7.28 -14.88
C LEU A 134 21.93 -8.27 -15.76
N GLU A 135 22.56 -9.38 -16.14
CA GLU A 135 21.99 -10.47 -16.95
C GLU A 135 20.84 -11.19 -16.21
N GLU A 136 20.78 -11.07 -14.89
CA GLU A 136 19.76 -11.67 -14.02
C GLU A 136 18.61 -10.70 -13.73
N ALA A 137 18.58 -9.52 -14.36
CA ALA A 137 17.49 -8.55 -14.19
C ALA A 137 16.08 -9.16 -14.38
N PRO A 138 15.81 -10.05 -15.37
CA PRO A 138 14.50 -10.68 -15.49
C PRO A 138 14.09 -11.50 -14.26
N LEU A 139 15.04 -12.19 -13.63
CA LEU A 139 14.81 -12.90 -12.37
C LEU A 139 14.51 -11.90 -11.24
N GLY A 140 15.28 -10.81 -11.15
CA GLY A 140 15.04 -9.75 -10.18
C GLY A 140 13.63 -9.16 -10.25
N TYR A 141 13.11 -8.93 -11.46
CA TYR A 141 11.72 -8.51 -11.67
C TYR A 141 10.72 -9.57 -11.18
N GLN A 142 10.94 -10.85 -11.48
CA GLN A 142 10.05 -11.92 -11.04
C GLN A 142 10.01 -12.07 -9.52
N LEU A 143 11.18 -12.03 -8.86
CA LEU A 143 11.29 -12.12 -7.41
C LEU A 143 10.54 -10.96 -6.73
N PHE A 144 10.75 -9.74 -7.24
CA PHE A 144 10.10 -8.54 -6.71
C PHE A 144 8.59 -8.52 -6.95
N ASP A 145 8.13 -8.86 -8.16
CA ASP A 145 6.71 -8.91 -8.52
C ASP A 145 5.94 -9.97 -7.72
N LYS A 146 6.50 -11.18 -7.62
CA LYS A 146 5.89 -12.30 -6.89
C LYS A 146 6.14 -12.26 -5.38
N LYS A 147 6.86 -11.25 -4.88
CA LYS A 147 7.25 -11.12 -3.46
C LYS A 147 7.91 -12.40 -2.91
N GLN A 148 8.77 -13.02 -3.71
CA GLN A 148 9.48 -14.24 -3.33
C GLN A 148 10.75 -13.88 -2.56
N ASP A 149 11.21 -14.81 -1.72
CA ASP A 149 12.47 -14.71 -0.97
C ASP A 149 12.62 -13.40 -0.16
N ASP A 150 11.50 -12.91 0.40
CA ASP A 150 11.44 -11.63 1.11
C ASP A 150 12.02 -10.45 0.30
N CYS A 151 11.85 -10.47 -1.03
CA CYS A 151 12.40 -9.47 -1.93
C CYS A 151 11.81 -8.07 -1.68
N ARG A 152 12.58 -7.19 -1.02
CA ARG A 152 12.23 -5.78 -0.74
C ARG A 152 12.87 -4.82 -1.74
N LYS A 153 14.13 -5.05 -2.11
CA LYS A 153 14.86 -4.21 -3.08
C LYS A 153 15.96 -5.01 -3.78
N VAL A 154 15.93 -4.96 -5.11
CA VAL A 154 16.96 -5.54 -5.98
C VAL A 154 17.94 -4.45 -6.44
N ILE A 155 19.23 -4.73 -6.37
CA ILE A 155 20.31 -3.95 -6.99
C ILE A 155 20.96 -4.77 -8.09
N LEU A 156 21.07 -4.20 -9.28
CA LEU A 156 21.77 -4.82 -10.40
C LEU A 156 23.22 -4.35 -10.41
N VAL A 157 24.15 -5.30 -10.28
CA VAL A 157 25.59 -5.04 -10.26
C VAL A 157 26.14 -5.28 -11.67
N THR A 158 26.59 -4.20 -12.31
CA THR A 158 27.17 -4.27 -13.65
C THR A 158 28.56 -4.93 -13.61
N GLY A 159 28.80 -5.90 -14.50
CA GLY A 159 30.11 -6.58 -14.61
C GLY A 159 30.30 -7.78 -13.68
N ALA A 160 29.33 -8.10 -12.82
CA ALA A 160 29.28 -9.38 -12.11
C ALA A 160 28.79 -10.49 -13.06
N ALA A 161 29.26 -11.71 -12.87
CA ALA A 161 28.74 -12.86 -13.61
C ALA A 161 27.46 -13.39 -12.94
N ALA A 162 26.51 -13.89 -13.73
CA ALA A 162 25.29 -14.50 -13.20
C ALA A 162 25.61 -15.64 -12.21
N GLY A 163 24.81 -15.74 -11.14
CA GLY A 163 25.00 -16.75 -10.09
C GLY A 163 26.19 -16.52 -9.15
N THR A 164 26.93 -15.41 -9.28
CA THR A 164 28.08 -15.12 -8.40
C THR A 164 27.73 -14.20 -7.22
N LEU A 165 26.53 -13.63 -7.22
CA LEU A 165 26.04 -12.75 -6.15
C LEU A 165 24.96 -13.49 -5.33
N GLY A 166 25.20 -13.64 -4.03
CA GLY A 166 24.22 -14.15 -3.07
C GLY A 166 23.38 -13.03 -2.43
N ALA A 167 22.38 -13.42 -1.63
CA ALA A 167 21.51 -12.50 -0.89
C ALA A 167 22.28 -11.61 0.11
N ASP A 168 23.40 -12.10 0.64
CA ASP A 168 24.13 -11.48 1.75
C ASP A 168 25.55 -11.04 1.37
N HIS A 169 25.72 -10.33 0.25
CA HIS A 169 27.01 -9.64 0.02
C HIS A 169 27.10 -8.40 0.92
N GLU A 170 27.60 -8.61 2.14
CA GLU A 170 28.23 -7.58 2.97
C GLU A 170 29.32 -6.88 2.14
N TYR A 171 29.13 -5.60 1.85
CA TYR A 171 30.25 -4.75 1.47
C TYR A 171 30.88 -4.23 2.77
N ALA A 172 32.18 -4.49 2.90
CA ALA A 172 33.07 -3.94 3.91
C ALA A 172 33.03 -2.40 3.99
#